data_AF-A0A936WNX0-F1
#
_entry.id   AF-A0A936WNX0-F1
#
_cell.length_a   1.000
_cell.length_b   1.000
_cell.length_c   1.000
_cell.angle_alpha   90.00
_cell.angle_beta   90.00
_cell.angle_gamma   90.00
#
_symmetry.space_group_name_H-M   'P 1'
#
loop_
_entity.id
_entity.type
_entity.pdbx_description
1 polymer ?
#
loop_
_entity_poly.entity_id
_entity_poly.type
_entity_poly.pdbx_seq_one_letter_code
_entity_poly.pdbx_strand_id
1 'polypeptide(L)'
;MRRKMEEFREAVSKGEKDFCTVAILYSEDPGSASNCGELGLVPPGAMVPAFDAVAASLKEGEVSQVFKTEYGWHFMQMIERRGEQYNARHVLMRPQVAAADLRRARTFLIAFAGWW
;
A
#
# COMPACT_ATOMS: atom_id res chain seq x y z
N MET A 1 8.73 0.30 9.63
CA MET A 1 7.96 0.30 8.37
C MET A 1 8.07 1.61 7.61
N ARG A 2 7.51 2.74 8.10
CA ARG A 2 7.50 4.02 7.36
C ARG A 2 8.89 4.47 6.88
N ARG A 3 9.91 4.46 7.74
CA ARG A 3 11.29 4.86 7.37
C ARG A 3 11.85 4.05 6.20
N LYS A 4 11.65 2.73 6.23
CA LYS A 4 12.10 1.82 5.17
C LYS A 4 11.39 2.09 3.84
N MET A 5 10.10 2.40 3.89
CA MET A 5 9.35 2.81 2.70
C MET A 5 9.84 4.14 2.14
N GLU A 6 10.19 5.10 3.01
CA GLU A 6 10.75 6.38 2.59
C GLU A 6 12.13 6.21 1.93
N GLU A 7 13.00 5.37 2.51
CA GLU A 7 14.30 5.01 1.92
C GLU A 7 14.14 4.42 0.51
N PHE A 8 13.15 3.54 0.30
CA PHE A 8 12.87 2.99 -1.03
C PHE A 8 12.30 4.03 -2.00
N ARG A 9 11.34 4.84 -1.54
CA ARG A 9 10.75 5.92 -2.35
C ARG A 9 11.82 6.90 -2.81
N GLU A 10 12.73 7.32 -1.91
CA GLU A 10 13.81 8.23 -2.25
C GLU A 10 14.78 7.63 -3.27
N ALA A 11 15.21 6.38 -3.07
CA ALA A 11 16.10 5.70 -4.01
C ALA A 11 15.47 5.58 -5.41
N VAL A 12 14.17 5.29 -5.47
CA VAL A 12 13.41 5.25 -6.73
C VAL A 12 13.29 6.65 -7.34
N SER A 13 12.96 7.67 -6.54
CA SER A 13 12.81 9.05 -7.00
C SER A 13 14.12 9.65 -7.51
N LYS A 14 15.27 9.21 -6.99
CA LYS A 14 16.61 9.62 -7.44
C LYS A 14 17.13 8.79 -8.63
N GLY A 15 16.42 7.71 -9.01
CA GLY A 15 16.87 6.78 -10.05
C GLY A 15 17.99 5.83 -9.62
N GLU A 16 18.30 5.74 -8.31
CA GLU A 16 19.31 4.81 -7.76
C GLU A 16 18.81 3.36 -7.76
N LYS A 17 17.49 3.17 -7.69
CA LYS A 17 16.83 1.86 -7.75
C LYS A 17 15.67 1.90 -8.73
N ASP A 18 15.53 0.82 -9.49
CA ASP A 18 14.39 0.63 -10.36
C ASP A 18 13.13 0.28 -9.55
N PHE A 19 11.99 0.87 -9.93
CA PHE A 19 10.70 0.65 -9.25
C PHE A 19 10.29 -0.82 -9.31
N CYS A 20 10.45 -1.48 -10.47
CA CYS A 20 10.07 -2.88 -10.64
C CYS A 20 10.84 -3.77 -9.68
N THR A 21 12.14 -3.54 -9.54
CA THR A 21 12.99 -4.27 -8.59
C THR A 21 12.48 -4.12 -7.15
N VAL A 22 12.14 -2.90 -6.74
CA VAL A 22 11.63 -2.66 -5.38
C VAL A 22 10.27 -3.33 -5.18
N ALA A 23 9.38 -3.25 -6.17
CA ALA A 23 8.06 -3.85 -6.11
C ALA A 23 8.13 -5.38 -6.00
N ILE A 24 8.93 -6.04 -6.85
CA ILE A 24 9.08 -7.51 -6.85
C ILE A 24 9.67 -8.00 -5.53
N LEU A 25 10.68 -7.30 -4.99
CA LEU A 25 11.43 -7.77 -3.82
C LEU A 25 10.74 -7.44 -2.48
N TYR A 26 9.99 -6.35 -2.42
CA TYR A 26 9.51 -5.80 -1.13
C TYR A 26 8.01 -5.54 -1.07
N SER A 27 7.29 -5.55 -2.18
CA SER A 27 5.83 -5.36 -2.14
C SER A 27 5.15 -6.64 -1.65
N GLU A 28 4.30 -6.49 -0.64
CA GLU A 28 3.44 -7.53 -0.08
C GLU A 28 2.04 -7.51 -0.72
N ASP A 29 1.90 -6.88 -1.89
CA ASP A 29 0.69 -6.96 -2.71
C ASP A 29 0.80 -8.09 -3.75
N PRO A 30 0.17 -9.26 -3.54
CA PRO A 30 0.30 -10.40 -4.44
C PRO A 30 -0.29 -10.14 -5.83
N GLY A 31 -1.22 -9.17 -5.97
CA GLY A 31 -1.88 -8.87 -7.24
C GLY A 31 -1.02 -8.06 -8.21
N SER A 32 -0.05 -7.29 -7.69
CA SER A 32 0.75 -6.36 -8.51
C SER A 32 2.26 -6.55 -8.36
N ALA A 33 2.76 -7.11 -7.25
CA ALA A 33 4.21 -7.18 -6.97
C ALA A 33 5.00 -7.88 -8.08
N SER A 34 4.50 -8.99 -8.61
CA SER A 34 5.12 -9.75 -9.72
C SER A 34 5.10 -8.99 -11.05
N ASN A 35 4.17 -8.07 -11.22
CA ASN A 35 4.04 -7.20 -12.39
C ASN A 35 4.64 -5.81 -12.11
N CYS A 36 5.82 -5.75 -11.50
CA CYS A 36 6.50 -4.49 -11.18
C CYS A 36 5.68 -3.51 -10.30
N GLY A 37 4.68 -4.00 -9.57
CA GLY A 37 3.75 -3.20 -8.78
C GLY A 37 2.62 -2.55 -9.59
N GLU A 38 2.52 -2.81 -10.89
CA GLU A 38 1.57 -2.19 -11.81
C GLU A 38 0.16 -2.75 -11.67
N LEU A 39 -0.82 -1.85 -11.60
CA LEU A 39 -2.24 -2.15 -11.40
C LEU A 39 -3.03 -2.24 -12.71
N GLY A 40 -2.47 -1.74 -13.82
CA GLY A 40 -3.18 -1.55 -15.08
C GLY A 40 -4.16 -0.38 -15.00
N LEU A 41 -5.14 -0.33 -15.90
CA LEU A 41 -6.15 0.74 -15.92
C LEU A 41 -7.17 0.56 -14.77
N VAL A 42 -7.08 1.45 -13.80
CA VAL A 42 -7.94 1.52 -12.62
C VAL A 42 -8.95 2.66 -12.77
N PRO A 43 -10.26 2.41 -12.62
CA PRO A 43 -11.25 3.47 -12.57
C PRO A 43 -11.28 4.15 -11.19
N PRO A 44 -11.67 5.43 -11.11
CA PRO A 44 -11.83 6.12 -9.83
C PRO A 44 -12.81 5.38 -8.92
N GLY A 45 -12.53 5.30 -7.62
CA GLY A 45 -13.37 4.61 -6.64
C GLY A 45 -13.15 3.11 -6.56
N ALA A 46 -12.27 2.53 -7.39
CA ALA A 46 -11.97 1.10 -7.34
C ALA A 46 -11.01 0.72 -6.21
N MET A 47 -10.18 1.67 -5.74
CA MET A 47 -9.28 1.46 -4.62
C MET A 47 -9.85 2.04 -3.33
N VAL A 48 -9.19 1.77 -2.20
CA VAL A 48 -9.58 2.39 -0.94
C VAL A 48 -9.44 3.93 -1.01
N PRO A 49 -10.30 4.71 -0.33
CA PRO A 49 -10.35 6.17 -0.49
C PRO A 49 -9.01 6.88 -0.29
N ALA A 50 -8.18 6.39 0.64
CA ALA A 50 -6.85 6.94 0.89
C ALA A 50 -5.88 6.75 -0.29
N PHE A 51 -6.03 5.64 -1.03
CA PHE A 51 -5.22 5.35 -2.22
C PHE A 51 -5.67 6.22 -3.40
N ASP A 52 -6.98 6.29 -3.64
CA ASP A 52 -7.55 7.11 -4.71
C ASP A 52 -7.25 8.60 -4.52
N ALA A 53 -7.29 9.10 -3.28
CA ALA A 53 -6.93 10.49 -2.99
C ALA A 53 -5.48 10.81 -3.38
N VAL A 54 -4.54 9.89 -3.11
CA VAL A 54 -3.14 10.06 -3.52
C VAL A 54 -3.02 9.92 -5.03
N ALA A 55 -3.64 8.91 -5.63
CA ALA A 55 -3.65 8.72 -7.08
C ALA A 55 -4.18 9.96 -7.80
N ALA A 56 -5.25 10.60 -7.31
CA ALA A 56 -5.83 11.81 -7.88
C ALA A 56 -4.89 13.04 -7.78
N SER A 57 -4.03 13.10 -6.75
CA SER A 57 -3.09 14.20 -6.56
C SER A 57 -1.86 14.15 -7.46
N LEU A 58 -1.52 12.96 -8.00
CA LEU A 58 -0.31 12.75 -8.79
C LEU A 58 -0.48 13.13 -10.27
N LYS A 59 0.59 13.69 -10.84
CA LYS A 59 0.76 13.81 -12.28
C LYS A 59 1.44 12.57 -12.86
N GLU A 60 1.31 12.36 -14.17
CA GLU A 60 2.01 11.27 -14.87
C GLU A 60 3.53 11.34 -14.62
N GLY A 61 4.13 10.18 -14.35
CA GLY A 61 5.54 10.05 -13.98
C GLY A 61 5.87 10.37 -12.51
N GLU A 62 4.97 11.02 -11.77
CA GLU A 62 5.21 11.46 -10.39
C GLU A 62 5.14 10.31 -9.39
N VAL A 63 6.05 10.33 -8.41
CA VAL A 63 6.11 9.39 -7.28
C VAL A 63 5.52 10.05 -6.04
N SER A 64 4.53 9.43 -5.42
CA SER A 64 3.90 9.93 -4.19
C SER A 64 4.84 9.88 -3.00
N GLN A 65 4.54 10.69 -1.99
CA GLN A 65 5.03 10.45 -0.63
C GLN A 65 4.52 9.10 -0.09
N VAL A 66 5.14 8.62 0.99
CA VAL A 66 4.68 7.42 1.69
C VAL A 66 3.38 7.71 2.43
N PHE A 67 2.33 6.95 2.12
CA PHE A 67 1.00 7.07 2.73
C PHE A 67 0.56 5.76 3.38
N LYS A 68 -0.48 5.81 4.22
CA LYS A 68 -0.98 4.66 4.97
C LYS A 68 -2.43 4.36 4.58
N THR A 69 -2.74 3.09 4.38
CA THR A 69 -4.09 2.56 4.24
C THR A 69 -4.38 1.53 5.34
N GLU A 70 -5.56 0.92 5.32
CA GLU A 70 -5.87 -0.23 6.18
C GLU A 70 -4.97 -1.45 5.93
N TYR A 71 -4.41 -1.59 4.72
CA TYR A 71 -3.51 -2.70 4.35
C TYR A 71 -2.07 -2.48 4.79
N GLY A 72 -1.65 -1.22 5.00
CA GLY A 72 -0.31 -0.91 5.46
C GLY A 72 0.24 0.40 4.89
N TRP A 73 1.55 0.42 4.64
CA TRP A 73 2.25 1.57 4.09
C TRP A 73 2.46 1.40 2.60
N HIS A 74 2.26 2.48 1.85
CA HIS A 74 2.35 2.51 0.42
C HIS A 74 3.20 3.68 -0.05
N PHE A 75 3.87 3.51 -1.18
CA PHE A 75 4.16 4.61 -2.09
C PHE A 75 3.80 4.16 -3.50
N MET A 76 3.45 5.10 -4.36
CA MET A 76 3.01 4.80 -5.72
C MET A 76 3.63 5.76 -6.73
N GLN A 77 3.63 5.33 -7.99
CA GLN A 77 3.99 6.16 -9.13
C GLN A 77 2.86 6.11 -10.15
N MET A 78 2.49 7.28 -10.66
CA MET A 78 1.55 7.39 -11.77
C MET A 78 2.26 7.04 -13.08
N ILE A 79 1.77 6.06 -13.82
CA ILE A 79 2.32 5.67 -15.12
C ILE A 79 1.65 6.51 -16.22
N GLU A 80 0.32 6.45 -16.28
CA GLU A 80 -0.46 7.17 -17.29
C GLU A 80 -1.87 7.48 -16.78
N ARG A 81 -2.50 8.48 -17.39
CA ARG A 81 -3.92 8.80 -17.21
C ARG A 81 -4.64 8.66 -18.54
N ARG A 82 -5.79 7.98 -18.52
CA ARG A 82 -6.60 7.74 -19.70
C ARG A 82 -8.07 8.09 -19.42
N GLY A 83 -8.43 9.32 -19.75
CA GLY A 83 -9.74 9.87 -19.40
C GLY A 83 -9.89 9.95 -17.88
N GLU A 84 -10.93 9.33 -17.34
CA GLU A 84 -11.14 9.25 -15.88
C GLU A 84 -10.32 8.12 -15.23
N GLN A 85 -9.83 7.16 -16.01
CA GLN A 85 -9.04 6.03 -15.51
C GLN A 85 -7.57 6.41 -15.38
N TYR A 86 -6.85 5.69 -14.53
CA TYR A 86 -5.41 5.86 -14.37
C TYR A 86 -4.70 4.52 -14.29
N ASN A 87 -3.46 4.47 -14.77
CA ASN A 87 -2.56 3.36 -14.53
C ASN A 87 -1.47 3.81 -13.58
N ALA A 88 -1.27 3.05 -12.51
CA ALA A 88 -0.27 3.33 -11.50
C ALA A 88 0.41 2.03 -11.08
N ARG A 89 1.63 2.20 -10.56
CA ARG A 89 2.34 1.14 -9.84
C ARG A 89 2.57 1.51 -8.39
N HIS A 90 2.53 0.54 -7.50
CA HIS A 90 2.69 0.76 -6.06
C HIS A 90 3.51 -0.32 -5.39
N VAL A 91 4.02 0.02 -4.21
CA VAL A 91 4.67 -0.92 -3.30
C VAL A 91 3.90 -0.89 -1.98
N LEU A 92 3.44 -2.05 -1.52
CA LEU A 92 2.75 -2.21 -0.23
C LEU A 92 3.66 -2.90 0.78
N MET A 93 3.72 -2.37 1.99
CA MET A 93 4.36 -3.04 3.12
C MET A 93 3.36 -3.13 4.28
N ARG A 94 2.93 -4.35 4.59
CA ARG A 94 1.93 -4.66 5.60
C ARG A 94 2.58 -4.61 6.99
N PRO A 95 1.98 -3.95 7.98
CA PRO A 95 2.43 -4.12 9.35
C PRO A 95 2.24 -5.58 9.75
N GLN A 96 3.31 -6.28 10.13
CA GLN A 96 3.16 -7.53 10.88
C GLN A 96 2.45 -7.18 12.19
N VAL A 97 1.13 -7.37 12.24
CA VAL A 97 0.43 -7.41 13.51
C VAL A 97 0.94 -8.67 14.21
N ALA A 98 1.81 -8.49 15.21
CA ALA A 98 2.22 -9.59 16.04
C ALA A 98 0.94 -10.24 16.60
N ALA A 99 0.84 -11.57 16.54
CA ALA A 99 -0.29 -12.35 17.06
C ALA A 99 -0.64 -12.07 18.55
N ALA A 100 0.15 -11.25 19.25
CA ALA A 100 -0.15 -10.69 20.55
C ALA A 100 -1.39 -9.76 20.57
N ASP A 101 -1.68 -9.00 19.51
CA ASP A 101 -2.84 -8.09 19.50
C ASP A 101 -4.17 -8.82 19.24
N LEU A 102 -4.13 -9.95 18.54
CA LEU A 102 -5.29 -10.83 18.32
C LEU A 102 -5.76 -11.54 19.61
N ARG A 103 -4.89 -11.67 20.63
CA ARG A 103 -5.25 -12.29 21.92
C ARG A 103 -6.04 -11.36 22.85
N ARG A 104 -5.98 -10.03 22.65
CA ARG A 104 -6.75 -9.07 23.48
C ARG A 104 -8.21 -8.94 23.04
N ALA A 105 -8.54 -9.29 21.80
CA ALA A 105 -9.92 -9.25 21.29
C ALA A 105 -10.81 -10.43 21.76
N ARG A 106 -10.26 -11.44 22.46
CA ARG A 106 -11.01 -12.65 22.87
C ARG A 106 -11.42 -12.71 24.35
N THR A 107 -11.00 -11.74 25.17
CA THR A 107 -11.20 -11.80 26.64
C THR A 107 -12.38 -10.97 27.16
N PHE A 108 -13.43 -10.72 26.35
CA PHE A 108 -14.62 -10.00 26.81
C PHE A 108 -15.93 -10.84 26.82
N LEU A 109 -15.87 -12.13 26.46
CA LEU A 109 -17.06 -12.99 26.36
C LEU A 109 -17.05 -14.22 27.29
N ILE A 110 -16.48 -14.10 28.49
CA ILE A 110 -16.59 -15.17 29.52
C ILE A 110 -16.74 -14.66 30.96
N ALA A 111 -17.21 -13.42 31.17
CA ALA A 111 -17.40 -12.86 32.51
C ALA A 111 -18.87 -12.78 32.97
N PHE A 112 -19.81 -13.45 32.29
CA PHE A 112 -21.24 -13.43 32.65
C PHE A 112 -21.92 -14.80 32.52
N ALA A 113 -21.23 -15.88 32.88
CA ALA A 113 -21.85 -17.19 33.02
C ALA A 113 -21.24 -17.91 34.24
N GLY A 114 -21.73 -17.58 35.44
CA GLY A 114 -21.25 -18.25 36.65
C GLY A 114 -21.74 -17.63 37.95
N TRP A 115 -23.04 -17.42 38.09
CA TRP A 115 -23.70 -17.27 39.40
C TRP A 115 -24.93 -18.19 39.40
N TRP A 116 -24.70 -19.46 39.72
CA TRP A 116 -25.60 -20.41 40.38
C TRP A 116 -24.74 -21.33 41.24
#